data_AF-A0ABD2V6F3-F1
#
_entry.id   AF-A0ABD2V6F3-F1
#
_cell.length_a   1.000
_cell.length_b   1.000
_cell.length_c   1.000
_cell.angle_alpha   90.00
_cell.angle_beta   90.00
_cell.angle_gamma   90.00
#
_symmetry.space_group_name_H-M   'P 1'
#
loop_
_entity.id
_entity.type
_entity.pdbx_description
1 polymer ?
#
loop_
_entity_poly.entity_id
_entity_poly.type
_entity_poly.pdbx_seq_one_letter_code
_entity_poly.pdbx_strand_id
1 'polypeptide(L)'
;MNEALDRLTNGAWLHTFPEGKVCQEDAPIRRLKWGTASLIARAPVTPIVLPIIHHGFEKVMPENYAFGRRPPVPLWNQEIKIVVGEPMEFNLPELREMALSQSRDSSFSSEQWPRNILGGLDAAAQKCLYMTISDQIQTTLENLRNFSKSYAKAEQIK
;
A
#
# COMPACT_ATOMS: atom_id res chain seq x y z
N MET A 1 13.73 -7.43 4.28
CA MET A 1 12.82 -6.79 5.27
C MET A 1 13.59 -6.12 6.40
N ASN A 2 14.56 -6.79 7.05
CA ASN A 2 15.35 -6.15 8.12
C ASN A 2 16.17 -4.94 7.63
N GLU A 3 16.73 -5.00 6.42
CA GLU A 3 17.40 -3.83 5.81
C GLU A 3 16.47 -2.62 5.68
N ALA A 4 15.25 -2.83 5.17
CA ALA A 4 14.27 -1.74 5.05
C ALA A 4 13.90 -1.14 6.43
N LEU A 5 13.82 -1.98 7.47
CA LEU A 5 13.57 -1.54 8.84
C LEU A 5 14.76 -0.73 9.39
N ASP A 6 15.99 -1.15 9.12
CA ASP A 6 17.20 -0.42 9.49
C ASP A 6 17.27 0.95 8.80
N ARG A 7 16.95 1.00 7.50
CA ARG A 7 16.84 2.28 6.75
C ARG A 7 15.82 3.22 7.38
N LEU A 8 14.61 2.72 7.70
CA LEU A 8 13.58 3.52 8.37
C LEU A 8 14.02 3.98 9.77
N THR A 9 14.71 3.12 10.52
CA THR A 9 15.25 3.45 11.85
C THR A 9 16.26 4.59 11.78
N ASN A 10 17.07 4.63 10.72
CA ASN A 10 18.05 5.69 10.47
C ASN A 10 17.42 6.97 9.86
N GLY A 11 16.09 7.06 9.77
CA GLY A 11 15.40 8.22 9.20
C GLY A 11 15.48 8.33 7.67
N ALA A 12 15.87 7.26 6.98
CA ALA A 12 15.89 7.23 5.53
C ALA A 12 14.48 7.06 4.93
N TRP A 13 14.34 7.46 3.67
CA TRP A 13 13.09 7.33 2.93
C TRP A 13 12.96 5.94 2.32
N LEU A 14 11.76 5.38 2.40
CA LEU A 14 11.44 4.09 1.81
C LEU A 14 10.23 4.22 0.88
N HIS A 15 10.44 3.94 -0.40
CA HIS A 15 9.36 3.85 -1.39
C HIS A 15 8.98 2.38 -1.60
N THR A 16 7.69 2.05 -1.46
CA THR A 16 7.19 0.67 -1.58
C THR A 16 5.97 0.58 -2.47
N PHE A 17 5.83 -0.52 -3.21
CA PHE A 17 4.64 -0.87 -3.97
C PHE A 17 3.86 -1.97 -3.24
N PRO A 18 2.85 -1.63 -2.41
CA PRO A 18 2.20 -2.59 -1.53
C PRO A 18 1.35 -3.64 -2.27
N GLU A 19 1.06 -3.47 -3.56
CA GLU A 19 0.36 -4.46 -4.39
C GLU A 19 1.15 -5.76 -4.61
N GLY A 20 2.49 -5.66 -4.64
CA GLY A 20 3.38 -6.80 -4.90
C GLY A 20 3.37 -7.34 -6.33
N LYS A 21 2.59 -6.74 -7.23
CA LYS A 21 2.57 -6.99 -8.68
C LYS A 21 2.16 -5.70 -9.38
N VAL A 22 2.63 -5.50 -10.61
CA VAL A 22 2.13 -4.44 -11.50
C VAL A 22 0.70 -4.77 -11.93
N CYS A 23 -0.25 -3.88 -11.64
CA CYS A 23 -1.63 -3.96 -12.11
C CYS A 23 -1.91 -2.76 -13.03
N GLN A 24 -2.17 -3.00 -14.31
CA GLN A 24 -2.45 -1.95 -15.31
C GLN A 24 -3.94 -1.79 -15.66
N GLU A 25 -4.79 -2.62 -15.06
CA GLU A 25 -6.25 -2.56 -15.27
C GLU A 25 -6.85 -1.34 -14.58
N ASP A 26 -7.86 -0.72 -15.22
CA ASP A 26 -8.60 0.39 -14.60
C ASP A 26 -9.63 -0.10 -13.56
N ALA A 27 -9.19 -0.90 -12.61
CA ALA A 27 -10.00 -1.46 -11.53
C ALA A 27 -9.68 -0.79 -10.17
N PRO A 28 -10.57 -0.90 -9.17
CA PRO A 28 -10.23 -0.50 -7.81
C PRO A 28 -8.95 -1.18 -7.32
N ILE A 29 -8.18 -0.48 -6.50
CA ILE A 29 -6.93 -0.98 -5.94
C ILE A 29 -7.23 -2.28 -5.19
N ARG A 30 -6.47 -3.32 -5.53
CA ARG A 30 -6.61 -4.64 -4.94
C ARG A 30 -6.08 -4.65 -3.51
N ARG A 31 -6.43 -5.70 -2.77
CA ARG A 31 -5.93 -5.89 -1.40
C ARG A 31 -4.41 -5.82 -1.36
N LEU A 32 -3.89 -4.96 -0.49
CA LEU A 32 -2.47 -4.74 -0.32
C LEU A 32 -1.81 -5.92 0.43
N LYS A 33 -0.54 -6.17 0.12
CA LYS A 33 0.30 -7.10 0.87
C LYS A 33 0.66 -6.47 2.22
N TRP A 34 0.66 -7.30 3.25
CA TRP A 34 0.94 -6.91 4.64
C TRP A 34 2.39 -6.43 4.89
N GLY A 35 3.28 -6.47 3.91
CA GLY A 35 4.69 -6.11 4.07
C GLY A 35 4.91 -4.66 4.49
N THR A 36 4.21 -3.71 3.86
CA THR A 36 4.29 -2.29 4.22
C THR A 36 3.70 -2.04 5.61
N ALA A 37 2.53 -2.62 5.91
CA ALA A 37 1.95 -2.55 7.26
C ALA A 37 2.87 -3.14 8.34
N SER A 38 3.56 -4.24 8.03
CA SER A 38 4.55 -4.84 8.93
C SER A 38 5.73 -3.92 9.17
N LEU A 39 6.25 -3.23 8.16
CA LEU A 39 7.33 -2.25 8.33
C LEU A 39 6.89 -1.09 9.24
N ILE A 40 5.71 -0.53 9.01
CA ILE A 40 5.14 0.55 9.82
C ILE A 40 5.01 0.12 11.28
N ALA A 41 4.39 -1.05 11.51
CA ALA A 41 4.10 -1.52 12.86
C ALA A 41 5.35 -1.90 13.69
N ARG A 42 6.44 -2.29 13.01
CA ARG A 42 7.71 -2.73 13.61
C ARG A 42 8.76 -1.64 13.71
N ALA A 43 8.58 -0.53 13.02
CA ALA A 43 9.51 0.58 13.09
C ALA A 43 9.60 1.09 14.55
N PRO A 44 10.81 1.40 15.05
CA PRO A 44 10.97 1.88 16.42
C PRO A 44 10.30 3.24 16.63
N VAL A 45 10.32 4.09 15.60
CA VAL A 45 9.55 5.32 15.51
C VAL A 45 8.54 5.12 14.38
N THR A 46 7.27 5.39 14.62
CA THR A 46 6.22 5.25 13.59
C THR A 46 6.53 6.19 12.42
N PRO A 47 6.71 5.69 11.20
CA PRO A 47 6.99 6.53 10.05
C PRO A 47 5.71 7.24 9.57
N ILE A 48 5.89 8.43 9.02
CA ILE A 48 4.87 9.11 8.22
C ILE A 48 4.76 8.38 6.87
N VAL A 49 3.54 8.07 6.44
CA VAL A 49 3.29 7.42 5.15
C VAL A 49 2.72 8.44 4.18
N LEU A 50 3.39 8.62 3.05
CA LEU A 50 2.92 9.51 1.98
C LEU A 50 2.31 8.69 0.83
N PRO A 51 0.98 8.70 0.65
CA PRO A 51 0.33 7.97 -0.42
C PRO A 51 0.56 8.67 -1.78
N ILE A 52 0.99 7.90 -2.77
CA ILE A 52 1.24 8.40 -4.13
C ILE A 52 0.52 7.47 -5.11
N ILE A 53 -0.27 8.05 -6.01
CA ILE A 53 -0.89 7.36 -7.15
C ILE A 53 -0.32 7.92 -8.44
N HIS A 54 -0.09 7.03 -9.40
CA HIS A 54 0.31 7.41 -10.75
C HIS A 54 -0.60 6.77 -11.79
N HIS A 55 -0.83 7.48 -12.89
CA HIS A 55 -1.61 7.02 -14.04
C HIS A 55 -0.86 7.39 -15.32
N GLY A 56 -0.94 6.56 -16.36
CA GLY A 56 -0.30 6.79 -17.67
C GLY A 56 0.91 5.91 -17.94
N PHE A 57 1.52 5.32 -16.91
CA PHE A 57 2.63 4.37 -17.08
C PHE A 57 2.21 3.10 -17.82
N GLU A 58 0.95 2.68 -17.68
CA GLU A 58 0.34 1.61 -18.46
C GLU A 58 0.30 1.90 -19.96
N LYS A 59 0.30 3.18 -20.35
CA LYS A 59 0.37 3.59 -21.76
C LYS A 59 1.81 3.66 -22.27
N VAL A 60 2.76 3.99 -21.38
CA VAL A 60 4.19 4.02 -21.69
C VAL A 60 4.71 2.60 -21.95
N MET A 61 4.33 1.64 -21.10
CA MET A 61 4.81 0.25 -21.19
C MET A 61 3.64 -0.74 -20.98
N PRO A 62 2.71 -0.85 -21.94
CA PRO A 62 1.54 -1.72 -21.81
C PRO A 62 1.94 -3.19 -21.72
N GLU A 63 1.32 -3.94 -20.80
CA GLU A 63 1.49 -5.39 -20.66
C GLU A 63 1.02 -6.13 -21.92
N ASN A 64 -0.08 -5.66 -22.51
CA ASN A 64 -0.68 -6.22 -23.71
C ASN A 64 -0.64 -5.19 -24.84
N TYR A 65 0.45 -5.18 -25.63
CA TYR A 65 0.60 -4.29 -26.78
C TYR A 65 0.25 -4.97 -28.11
N ALA A 66 1.25 -5.55 -28.79
CA ALA A 66 1.08 -6.27 -30.05
C ALA A 66 1.19 -7.77 -29.78
N PHE A 67 0.22 -8.55 -30.25
CA PHE A 67 0.17 -10.01 -30.05
C PHE A 67 0.29 -10.44 -28.57
N GLY A 68 -0.23 -9.62 -27.65
CA GLY A 68 -0.20 -9.90 -26.20
C GLY A 68 1.19 -9.80 -25.56
N ARG A 69 2.15 -9.12 -26.20
CA ARG A 69 3.50 -8.89 -25.65
C ARG A 69 3.70 -7.42 -25.29
N ARG A 70 4.60 -7.17 -24.34
CA ARG A 70 5.10 -5.82 -24.03
C ARG A 70 5.93 -5.26 -25.20
N PRO A 71 5.93 -3.94 -25.44
CA PRO A 71 6.82 -3.35 -26.42
C PRO A 71 8.29 -3.52 -25.98
N PRO A 72 9.25 -3.54 -26.91
CA PRO A 72 10.68 -3.70 -26.57
C PRO A 72 11.26 -2.44 -25.91
N VAL A 73 10.63 -1.29 -26.13
CA VAL A 73 11.01 0.02 -25.56
C VAL A 73 9.77 0.78 -25.11
N PRO A 74 9.90 1.71 -24.15
CA PRO A 74 8.82 2.59 -23.75
C PRO A 74 8.25 3.37 -24.93
N LEU A 75 6.92 3.42 -25.04
CA LEU A 75 6.21 4.24 -26.01
C LEU A 75 6.37 5.72 -25.66
N TRP A 76 6.59 6.54 -26.69
CA TRP A 76 6.83 7.98 -26.52
C TRP A 76 5.53 8.77 -26.45
N ASN A 77 5.64 10.02 -26.00
CA ASN A 77 4.55 11.01 -25.96
C ASN A 77 3.31 10.55 -25.19
N GLN A 78 3.51 9.78 -24.12
CA GLN A 78 2.43 9.40 -23.22
C GLN A 78 2.37 10.36 -22.03
N GLU A 79 1.15 10.78 -21.69
CA GLU A 79 0.91 11.62 -20.52
C GLU A 79 0.99 10.77 -19.24
N ILE A 80 1.78 11.23 -18.27
CA ILE A 80 1.90 10.62 -16.95
C ILE A 80 1.36 11.62 -15.92
N LYS A 81 0.37 11.19 -15.14
CA LYS A 81 -0.19 11.94 -14.01
C LYS A 81 0.27 11.31 -12.71
N ILE A 82 0.85 12.12 -11.82
CA ILE A 82 1.26 11.68 -10.48
C ILE A 82 0.51 12.56 -9.48
N VAL A 83 -0.21 11.92 -8.56
CA VAL A 83 -0.97 12.57 -7.49
C VAL A 83 -0.35 12.14 -6.17
N VAL A 84 0.09 13.14 -5.41
CA VAL A 84 0.61 12.97 -4.05
C VAL A 84 -0.52 13.35 -3.10
N GLY A 85 -0.87 12.45 -2.19
CA GLY A 85 -1.89 12.71 -1.17
C GLY A 85 -1.31 13.31 0.10
N GLU A 86 -2.20 13.49 1.08
CA GLU A 86 -1.84 14.01 2.40
C GLU A 86 -1.01 12.99 3.21
N PRO A 87 -0.04 13.46 4.02
CA PRO A 87 0.69 12.59 4.92
C PRO A 87 -0.23 11.84 5.91
N MET A 88 0.00 10.54 6.07
CA MET A 88 -0.72 9.68 7.00
C MET A 88 0.13 9.37 8.22
N GLU A 89 -0.45 9.55 9.40
CA GLU A 89 0.13 9.16 10.68
C GLU A 89 -0.68 8.03 11.31
N PHE A 90 0.00 7.06 11.94
CA PHE A 90 -0.65 5.91 12.55
C PHE A 90 -0.45 5.93 14.07
N ASN A 91 -1.56 5.95 14.81
CA ASN A 91 -1.53 5.76 16.27
C ASN A 91 -1.38 4.27 16.59
N LEU A 92 -0.14 3.75 16.52
CA LEU A 92 0.14 2.32 16.74
C LEU A 92 -0.35 1.79 18.09
N PRO A 93 -0.23 2.51 19.23
CA PRO A 93 -0.81 2.07 20.50
C PRO A 93 -2.32 1.80 20.40
N GLU A 94 -3.09 2.75 19.85
CA GLU A 94 -4.54 2.60 19.70
C GLU A 94 -4.91 1.47 18.75
N LEU A 95 -4.21 1.35 17.62
CA LEU A 95 -4.43 0.27 16.66
C LEU A 95 -4.10 -1.11 17.25
N ARG A 96 -3.10 -1.20 18.14
CA ARG A 96 -2.76 -2.45 18.85
C ARG A 96 -3.84 -2.85 19.84
N GLU A 97 -4.35 -1.92 20.63
CA GLU A 97 -5.46 -2.18 21.55
C GLU A 97 -6.73 -2.62 20.81
N MET A 98 -7.05 -1.94 19.70
CA MET A 98 -8.15 -2.33 18.82
C MET A 98 -7.97 -3.74 18.23
N ALA A 99 -6.74 -4.09 17.83
CA ALA A 99 -6.45 -5.41 17.30
C ALA A 99 -6.56 -6.52 18.36
N LEU A 100 -6.18 -6.22 19.61
CA LEU A 100 -6.32 -7.12 20.76
C LEU A 100 -7.77 -7.35 21.17
N SER A 101 -8.63 -6.34 21.06
CA SER A 101 -10.06 -6.51 21.35
C SER A 101 -10.74 -7.37 20.29
N GLN A 102 -10.43 -7.16 19.01
CA GLN A 102 -10.98 -7.94 17.90
C GLN A 102 -10.48 -9.39 17.84
N SER A 103 -9.24 -9.67 18.26
CA SER A 103 -8.69 -11.03 18.19
C SER A 103 -9.39 -11.99 19.17
N ARG A 104 -9.85 -11.48 20.32
CA ARG A 104 -10.54 -12.26 21.36
C ARG A 104 -11.88 -12.82 20.92
N ASP A 105 -12.51 -12.19 19.92
CA ASP A 105 -13.82 -12.59 19.40
C ASP A 105 -13.72 -13.59 18.23
N SER A 106 -12.51 -13.85 17.71
CA SER A 106 -12.33 -14.63 16.48
C SER A 106 -11.48 -15.90 16.70
N SER A 107 -12.13 -17.08 16.60
CA SER A 107 -11.46 -18.39 16.62
C SER A 107 -10.85 -18.72 15.25
N PHE A 108 -9.86 -17.95 14.79
CA PHE A 108 -9.20 -18.22 13.50
C PHE A 108 -7.95 -19.10 13.65
N SER A 109 -7.85 -20.16 12.83
CA SER A 109 -6.70 -21.07 12.77
C SER A 109 -5.43 -20.36 12.24
N SER A 110 -4.30 -20.65 12.90
CA SER A 110 -3.06 -19.87 12.84
C SER A 110 -1.91 -20.56 12.13
N GLU A 111 -2.16 -21.33 11.08
CA GLU A 111 -1.14 -22.28 10.60
C GLU A 111 0.03 -21.69 9.79
N GLN A 112 0.05 -20.38 9.49
CA GLN A 112 1.09 -19.84 8.60
C GLN A 112 1.57 -18.41 8.85
N TRP A 113 1.34 -17.87 10.04
CA TRP A 113 1.84 -16.54 10.41
C TRP A 113 3.12 -16.62 11.26
N PRO A 114 4.14 -15.79 11.00
CA PRO A 114 5.34 -15.78 11.81
C PRO A 114 4.99 -15.43 13.25
N ARG A 115 5.17 -16.37 14.17
CA ARG A 115 5.01 -16.13 15.61
C ARG A 115 6.14 -15.23 16.09
N ASN A 116 5.82 -14.24 16.92
CA ASN A 116 6.77 -13.42 17.71
C ASN A 116 7.56 -12.32 16.96
N ILE A 117 6.91 -11.48 16.14
CA ILE A 117 7.58 -10.32 15.52
C ILE A 117 7.33 -9.00 16.26
N LEU A 118 6.19 -8.85 16.96
CA LEU A 118 5.83 -7.67 17.74
C LEU A 118 5.54 -8.10 19.17
N GLY A 119 6.55 -7.96 20.04
CA GLY A 119 6.55 -8.47 21.42
C GLY A 119 5.20 -8.33 22.14
N GLY A 120 4.54 -9.48 22.34
CA GLY A 120 3.31 -9.61 23.15
C GLY A 120 2.00 -9.78 22.40
N LEU A 121 1.94 -9.51 21.08
CA LEU A 121 0.71 -9.72 20.30
C LEU A 121 0.57 -11.19 19.88
N ASP A 122 -0.63 -11.75 20.07
CA ASP A 122 -0.99 -13.03 19.48
C ASP A 122 -1.02 -12.92 17.93
N ALA A 123 -0.98 -14.07 17.24
CA ALA A 123 -0.93 -14.07 15.77
C ALA A 123 -2.19 -13.47 15.12
N ALA A 124 -3.35 -13.56 15.78
CA ALA A 124 -4.61 -13.04 15.28
C ALA A 124 -4.67 -11.50 15.41
N ALA A 125 -4.21 -10.95 16.54
CA ALA A 125 -4.07 -9.53 16.79
C ALA A 125 -3.03 -8.91 15.85
N GLN A 126 -1.88 -9.57 15.64
CA GLN A 126 -0.90 -9.11 14.64
C GLN A 126 -1.51 -9.05 13.24
N LYS A 127 -2.35 -10.04 12.89
CA LYS A 127 -3.04 -10.07 11.60
C LYS A 127 -4.08 -8.98 11.47
N CYS A 128 -4.89 -8.77 12.51
CA CYS A 128 -5.85 -7.68 12.57
C CYS A 128 -5.14 -6.33 12.38
N LEU A 129 -4.09 -6.06 13.16
CA LEU A 129 -3.30 -4.83 13.06
C LEU A 129 -2.79 -4.56 11.63
N TYR A 130 -2.17 -5.57 11.00
CA TYR A 130 -1.64 -5.39 9.65
C TYR A 130 -2.74 -5.21 8.60
N MET A 131 -3.91 -5.81 8.81
CA MET A 131 -5.08 -5.60 7.95
C MET A 131 -5.62 -4.18 8.11
N THR A 132 -5.83 -3.71 9.33
CA THR A 132 -6.31 -2.34 9.58
C THR A 132 -5.41 -1.29 8.94
N ILE A 133 -4.08 -1.41 9.12
CA ILE A 133 -3.13 -0.47 8.50
C ILE A 133 -3.18 -0.58 6.96
N SER A 134 -3.17 -1.80 6.42
CA SER A 134 -3.24 -2.02 4.96
C SER A 134 -4.52 -1.44 4.36
N ASP A 135 -5.65 -1.62 5.03
CA ASP A 135 -6.96 -1.17 4.57
C ASP A 135 -7.05 0.36 4.61
N GLN A 136 -6.53 1.01 5.65
CA GLN A 136 -6.45 2.49 5.70
C GLN A 136 -5.62 3.06 4.55
N ILE A 137 -4.46 2.45 4.25
CA ILE A 137 -3.62 2.84 3.11
C ILE A 137 -4.37 2.61 1.79
N GLN A 138 -5.00 1.44 1.63
CA GLN A 138 -5.75 1.10 0.44
C GLN A 138 -6.91 2.08 0.18
N THR A 139 -7.70 2.39 1.21
CA THR A 139 -8.80 3.37 1.11
C THR A 139 -8.29 4.74 0.72
N THR A 140 -7.18 5.19 1.31
CA THR A 140 -6.59 6.50 0.98
C THR A 140 -6.11 6.54 -0.47
N LEU A 141 -5.40 5.50 -0.92
CA LEU A 141 -4.95 5.37 -2.30
C LEU A 141 -6.13 5.30 -3.29
N GLU A 142 -7.22 4.61 -2.95
CA GLU A 142 -8.41 4.54 -3.81
C GLU A 142 -9.12 5.89 -3.90
N ASN A 143 -9.20 6.63 -2.78
CA ASN A 143 -9.73 8.00 -2.78
C ASN A 143 -8.90 8.92 -3.67
N LEU A 144 -7.57 8.84 -3.60
CA LEU A 144 -6.67 9.61 -4.48
C LEU A 144 -6.82 9.21 -5.95
N ARG A 145 -6.99 7.92 -6.23
CA ARG A 145 -7.26 7.43 -7.59
C ARG A 145 -8.57 8.00 -8.13
N ASN A 146 -9.64 7.99 -7.34
CA ASN A 146 -10.94 8.56 -7.73
C ASN A 146 -10.87 10.08 -7.92
N PHE A 147 -10.12 10.77 -7.05
CA PHE A 147 -9.83 12.19 -7.19
C PHE A 147 -9.06 12.48 -8.50
N SER A 148 -8.04 11.70 -8.84
CA SER A 148 -7.32 11.85 -10.10
C SER A 148 -8.23 11.71 -11.33
N LYS A 149 -9.21 10.80 -11.27
CA LYS A 149 -10.18 10.58 -12.36
C LYS A 149 -11.16 11.74 -12.52
N SER A 150 -11.60 12.37 -11.43
CA SER A 150 -12.51 13.52 -11.51
C SER A 150 -11.83 14.73 -12.14
N TYR A 151 -10.55 14.98 -11.83
CA TYR A 151 -9.76 16.03 -12.46
C TYR A 151 -9.55 15.80 -13.97
N ALA A 152 -9.25 14.56 -14.37
CA ALA A 152 -9.10 14.24 -15.79
C ALA A 152 -10.38 14.45 -16.61
N LYS A 153 -11.57 14.23 -16.01
CA LYS A 153 -12.86 14.53 -16.66
C LYS A 153 -13.11 16.04 -16.78
N ALA A 154 -12.69 16.83 -15.79
CA ALA A 154 -12.88 18.28 -15.81
C ALA A 154 -11.99 18.98 -16.87
N GLU A 155 -10.80 18.45 -17.15
CA GLU A 155 -9.91 18.96 -18.21
C GLU A 155 -10.42 18.69 -19.63
N GLN A 156 -11.22 17.64 -19.84
CA GLN A 156 -11.75 17.28 -21.17
C GLN A 156 -12.97 18.11 -21.61
N ILE A 157 -13.52 18.95 -20.72
CA ILE A 157 -14.72 19.77 -20.99
C ILE A 157 -14.34 21.22 -21.36
N LYS A 158 -13.06 21.58 -21.30
CA LYS A 158 -12.53 22.88 -21.76
C LYS A 158 -11.97 22.78 -23.18
#